data_AF-A0A958UQG0-F1
#
_entry.id   AF-A0A958UQG0-F1
#
_cell.length_a   1.000
_cell.length_b   1.000
_cell.length_c   1.000
_cell.angle_alpha   90.00
_cell.angle_beta   90.00
_cell.angle_gamma   90.00
#
_symmetry.space_group_name_H-M   'P 1'
#
loop_
_entity.id
_entity.type
_entity.pdbx_description
1 polymer ?
#
loop_
_entity_poly.entity_id
_entity_poly.type
_entity_poly.pdbx_seq_one_letter_code
_entity_poly.pdbx_strand_id
1 'polypeptide(L)'
;AKEKGTNYYVTLLSYADCLLQLEENYKEAEEALKEAENAFKEMNQKEYMWIAVSNLAQVYVAMGKSQQTQEAFQRAYDGMYQISSPRFLETSVRYLDFLNSKKQYSKAQKVIDRVKASTNSTRMKMNADNEIDFLKQAVFTYGQNGMVENSLQAFERLDFLKDSLNTALNHAKSLELQEAYQNDLQRERNLVLKKNNELLIENNNKKDNILLLGFLSFILLLAIGLVLYRTNRNKLKLQQELVASLENSKKVLEEKNTLEGELRLERERVLENKEKELVQVSMEMSNLQNQIIELIENRDNLESSTVLAEKLKNLLGQNNYWKYFKGKFIEVHPVFALQLAEMFPNLSENDVAFCCMLKLQLSEKEIAALMGISTDQVEVKKTTLRRKIGMGDDILGFEKLIDHLE
;
A
#
# COMPACT_ATOMS: atom_id res chain seq x y z
N ALA A 1 77.13 -19.12 35.55
CA ALA A 1 75.67 -19.30 35.70
C ALA A 1 74.79 -18.06 35.44
N LYS A 2 75.15 -16.86 35.93
CA LYS A 2 74.21 -15.71 36.04
C LYS A 2 73.65 -15.16 34.72
N GLU A 3 74.32 -15.35 33.59
CA GLU A 3 73.88 -14.82 32.28
C GLU A 3 72.68 -15.56 31.67
N LYS A 4 72.58 -16.87 31.88
CA LYS A 4 71.50 -17.70 31.30
C LYS A 4 70.20 -17.73 32.14
N GLY A 5 70.26 -17.27 33.40
CA GLY A 5 69.11 -17.23 34.32
C GLY A 5 68.67 -18.60 34.86
N THR A 6 67.88 -18.60 35.95
CA THR A 6 67.42 -19.83 36.64
C THR A 6 66.56 -20.73 35.73
N ASN A 7 65.70 -20.11 34.90
CA ASN A 7 64.74 -20.86 34.07
C ASN A 7 65.45 -21.79 33.08
N TYR A 8 66.57 -21.36 32.49
CA TYR A 8 67.36 -22.19 31.59
C TYR A 8 67.82 -23.49 32.28
N TYR A 9 68.39 -23.39 33.49
CA TYR A 9 68.87 -24.56 34.21
C TYR A 9 67.73 -25.43 34.74
N VAL A 10 66.55 -24.86 35.03
CA VAL A 10 65.35 -25.65 35.33
C VAL A 10 64.89 -26.41 34.09
N THR A 11 64.96 -25.80 32.90
CA THR A 11 64.69 -26.50 31.64
C THR A 11 65.66 -27.65 31.40
N LEU A 12 66.95 -27.53 31.78
CA LEU A 12 67.89 -28.64 31.73
C LEU A 12 67.48 -29.83 32.62
N LEU A 13 66.85 -29.57 33.79
CA LEU A 13 66.30 -30.64 34.62
C LEU A 13 65.19 -31.41 33.90
N SER A 14 64.25 -30.69 33.29
CA SER A 14 63.16 -31.28 32.50
C SER A 14 63.67 -31.99 31.25
N TYR A 15 64.66 -31.40 30.56
CA TYR A 15 65.26 -31.99 29.38
C TYR A 15 65.92 -33.34 29.68
N ALA A 16 66.72 -33.40 30.76
CA ALA A 16 67.35 -34.63 31.18
C ALA A 16 66.33 -35.70 31.63
N ASP A 17 65.22 -35.30 32.26
CA ASP A 17 64.13 -36.20 32.61
C ASP A 17 63.46 -36.78 31.35
N CYS A 18 63.21 -35.97 30.32
CA CYS A 18 62.70 -36.46 29.04
C CYS A 18 63.66 -37.48 28.39
N LEU A 19 64.96 -37.20 28.34
CA LEU A 19 65.96 -38.12 27.81
C LEU A 19 65.97 -39.45 28.58
N LEU A 20 65.86 -39.38 29.91
CA LEU A 20 65.77 -40.57 30.76
C LEU A 20 64.51 -41.40 30.46
N GLN A 21 63.33 -40.77 30.32
CA GLN A 21 62.06 -41.44 30.02
C GLN A 21 62.00 -42.03 28.62
N LEU A 22 62.65 -41.39 27.64
CA LEU A 22 62.77 -41.91 26.29
C LEU A 22 63.79 -43.05 26.18
N GLU A 23 64.53 -43.35 27.25
CA GLU A 23 65.65 -44.29 27.27
C GLU A 23 66.75 -43.94 26.25
N GLU A 24 66.91 -42.64 25.98
CA GLU A 24 67.78 -42.09 24.95
C GLU A 24 68.89 -41.22 25.56
N ASN A 25 70.07 -41.28 24.93
CA ASN A 25 71.21 -40.38 25.17
C ASN A 25 71.51 -40.03 26.64
N TYR A 26 71.69 -41.05 27.50
CA TYR A 26 72.00 -40.84 28.94
C TYR A 26 73.23 -39.99 29.22
N LYS A 27 74.19 -39.94 28.29
CA LYS A 27 75.38 -39.11 28.41
C LYS A 27 75.02 -37.62 28.32
N GLU A 28 74.14 -37.25 27.40
CA GLU A 28 73.65 -35.89 27.28
C GLU A 28 72.79 -35.48 28.50
N ALA A 29 71.97 -36.40 29.02
CA ALA A 29 71.24 -36.19 30.27
C ALA A 29 72.20 -35.93 31.46
N GLU A 30 73.29 -36.70 31.56
CA GLU A 30 74.34 -36.49 32.57
C GLU A 30 75.01 -35.11 32.41
N GLU A 31 75.37 -34.71 31.20
CA GLU A 31 76.01 -33.42 30.92
C GLU A 31 75.09 -32.24 31.29
N ALA A 32 73.81 -32.31 30.89
CA ALA A 32 72.80 -31.30 31.22
C ALA A 32 72.59 -31.15 32.73
N LEU A 33 72.52 -32.27 33.46
CA LEU A 33 72.33 -32.27 34.92
C LEU A 33 73.56 -31.77 35.68
N LYS A 34 74.78 -32.06 35.20
CA LYS A 34 76.02 -31.51 35.77
C LYS A 34 76.14 -30.01 35.54
N GLU A 35 75.76 -29.52 34.37
CA GLU A 35 75.68 -28.07 34.10
C GLU A 35 74.69 -27.42 35.07
N ALA A 36 73.50 -28.01 35.23
CA ALA A 36 72.47 -27.52 36.14
C ALA A 36 72.94 -27.54 37.62
N GLU A 37 73.54 -28.64 38.11
CA GLU A 37 74.07 -28.75 39.49
C GLU A 37 75.06 -27.61 39.79
N ASN A 38 76.05 -27.43 38.92
CA ASN A 38 77.08 -26.39 39.10
C ASN A 38 76.48 -24.99 39.06
N ALA A 39 75.54 -24.74 38.15
CA ALA A 39 74.89 -23.44 38.05
C ALA A 39 74.03 -23.11 39.28
N PHE A 40 73.21 -24.07 39.75
CA PHE A 40 72.40 -23.87 40.95
C PHE A 40 73.27 -23.68 42.20
N LYS A 41 74.42 -24.35 42.27
CA LYS A 41 75.41 -24.13 43.33
C LYS A 41 75.97 -22.70 43.32
N GLU A 42 76.40 -22.20 42.16
CA GLU A 42 76.87 -20.80 42.00
C GLU A 42 75.79 -19.78 42.35
N MET A 43 74.53 -20.09 42.06
CA MET A 43 73.38 -19.23 42.30
C MET A 43 72.81 -19.36 43.73
N ASN A 44 73.40 -20.21 44.58
CA ASN A 44 72.93 -20.53 45.93
C ASN A 44 71.48 -21.08 45.95
N GLN A 45 71.05 -21.73 44.87
CA GLN A 45 69.74 -22.37 44.73
C GLN A 45 69.81 -23.83 45.20
N LYS A 46 69.97 -24.02 46.51
CA LYS A 46 70.29 -25.34 47.11
C LYS A 46 69.24 -26.41 46.82
N GLU A 47 67.96 -26.07 46.80
CA GLU A 47 66.90 -27.05 46.49
C GLU A 47 67.04 -27.57 45.06
N TYR A 48 67.09 -26.70 44.06
CA TYR A 48 67.27 -27.08 42.65
C TYR A 48 68.59 -27.82 42.40
N MET A 49 69.66 -27.44 43.10
CA MET A 49 70.92 -28.18 43.07
C MET A 49 70.72 -29.64 43.51
N TRP A 50 70.02 -29.88 44.62
CA TRP A 50 69.77 -31.25 45.08
C TRP A 50 68.77 -32.02 44.21
N ILE A 51 67.83 -31.33 43.54
CA ILE A 51 66.99 -31.95 42.50
C ILE A 51 67.88 -32.44 41.35
N ALA A 52 68.81 -31.61 40.87
CA ALA A 52 69.75 -31.99 39.82
C ALA A 52 70.56 -33.25 40.20
N VAL A 53 71.07 -33.29 41.44
CA VAL A 53 71.83 -34.44 41.95
C VAL A 53 70.96 -35.70 42.07
N SER A 54 69.71 -35.57 42.50
CA SER A 54 68.75 -36.68 42.58
C SER A 54 68.43 -37.25 41.19
N ASN A 55 68.19 -36.39 40.20
CA ASN A 55 67.99 -36.81 38.81
C ASN A 55 69.25 -37.44 38.22
N LEU A 56 70.43 -36.91 38.54
CA LEU A 56 71.71 -37.46 38.10
C LEU A 56 71.91 -38.88 38.62
N ALA A 57 71.48 -39.15 39.86
CA ALA A 57 71.51 -40.49 40.43
C ALA A 57 70.64 -41.48 39.63
N GLN A 58 69.47 -41.07 39.13
CA GLN A 58 68.63 -41.90 38.27
C GLN A 58 69.26 -42.15 36.90
N VAL A 59 69.88 -41.14 36.29
CA VAL A 59 70.67 -41.33 35.06
C VAL A 59 71.81 -42.32 35.31
N TYR A 60 72.48 -42.26 36.47
CA TYR A 60 73.50 -43.24 36.84
C TYR A 60 72.96 -44.65 37.06
N VAL A 61 71.71 -44.80 37.54
CA VAL A 61 71.03 -46.10 37.57
C VAL A 61 70.91 -46.65 36.15
N ALA A 62 70.37 -45.86 35.21
CA ALA A 62 70.19 -46.26 33.82
C ALA A 62 71.51 -46.61 33.12
N MET A 63 72.59 -45.89 33.44
CA MET A 63 73.94 -46.16 32.92
C MET A 63 74.67 -47.32 33.62
N GLY A 64 74.10 -47.94 34.65
CA GLY A 64 74.75 -49.00 35.43
C GLY A 64 75.92 -48.54 36.33
N LYS A 65 76.05 -47.23 36.58
CA LYS A 65 77.16 -46.60 37.33
C LYS A 65 76.96 -46.71 38.85
N SER A 66 77.00 -47.93 39.39
CA SER A 66 76.55 -48.24 40.76
C SER A 66 77.19 -47.42 41.89
N GLN A 67 78.50 -47.09 41.80
CA GLN A 67 79.15 -46.27 42.84
C GLN A 67 78.66 -44.82 42.78
N GLN A 68 78.65 -44.22 41.59
CA GLN A 68 78.21 -42.84 41.38
C GLN A 68 76.73 -42.67 41.72
N THR A 69 75.90 -43.68 41.44
CA THR A 69 74.51 -43.72 41.88
C THR A 69 74.38 -43.61 43.40
N GLN A 70 75.10 -44.44 44.15
CA GLN A 70 75.01 -44.46 45.62
C GLN A 70 75.48 -43.11 46.20
N GLU A 71 76.59 -42.58 45.71
CA GLU A 71 77.12 -41.27 46.14
C GLU A 71 76.14 -40.13 45.81
N ALA A 72 75.56 -40.11 44.61
CA ALA A 72 74.61 -39.07 44.20
C ALA A 72 73.32 -39.12 45.02
N PHE A 73 72.71 -40.30 45.20
CA PHE A 73 71.51 -40.41 46.03
C PHE A 73 71.77 -40.03 47.49
N GLN A 74 72.89 -40.45 48.07
CA GLN A 74 73.23 -40.09 49.45
C GLN A 74 73.42 -38.57 49.60
N ARG A 75 74.15 -37.92 48.68
CA ARG A 75 74.32 -36.46 48.68
C ARG A 75 72.99 -35.73 48.56
N ALA A 76 72.15 -36.12 47.60
CA ALA A 76 70.84 -35.51 47.41
C ALA A 76 69.95 -35.68 48.66
N TYR A 77 69.92 -36.88 49.23
CA TYR A 77 69.15 -37.20 50.43
C TYR A 77 69.58 -36.40 51.65
N ASP A 78 70.88 -36.39 51.99
CA ASP A 78 71.41 -35.64 53.12
C ASP A 78 71.25 -34.14 52.90
N GLY A 79 71.47 -33.67 51.67
CA GLY A 79 71.30 -32.29 51.28
C GLY A 79 69.88 -31.76 51.43
N MET A 80 68.89 -32.51 50.91
CA MET A 80 67.46 -32.18 51.03
C MET A 80 66.99 -32.16 52.48
N TYR A 81 67.50 -33.08 53.30
CA TYR A 81 67.22 -33.12 54.73
C TYR A 81 67.73 -31.86 55.44
N GLN A 82 68.99 -31.48 55.19
CA GLN A 82 69.62 -30.31 55.82
C GLN A 82 68.88 -29.00 55.53
N ILE A 83 68.33 -28.85 54.33
CA ILE A 83 67.60 -27.63 53.95
C ILE A 83 66.11 -27.67 54.30
N SER A 84 65.63 -28.74 54.94
CA SER A 84 64.21 -28.93 55.26
C SER A 84 63.29 -28.84 54.02
N SER A 85 63.73 -29.38 52.88
CA SER A 85 63.00 -29.25 51.62
C SER A 85 61.68 -30.03 51.64
N PRO A 86 60.59 -29.49 51.07
CA PRO A 86 59.36 -30.25 50.84
C PRO A 86 59.56 -31.46 49.92
N ARG A 87 60.61 -31.48 49.09
CA ARG A 87 60.96 -32.60 48.19
C ARG A 87 61.84 -33.67 48.83
N PHE A 88 62.11 -33.56 50.14
CA PHE A 88 62.91 -34.54 50.86
C PHE A 88 62.34 -35.96 50.73
N LEU A 89 61.02 -36.09 50.79
CA LEU A 89 60.36 -37.38 50.70
C LEU A 89 60.54 -38.03 49.32
N GLU A 90 60.31 -37.28 48.25
CA GLU A 90 60.50 -37.76 46.86
C GLU A 90 61.92 -38.30 46.66
N THR A 91 62.92 -37.56 47.13
CA THR A 91 64.34 -37.99 47.08
C THR A 91 64.60 -39.22 47.94
N SER A 92 63.96 -39.30 49.12
CA SER A 92 64.08 -40.45 50.02
C SER A 92 63.50 -41.72 49.42
N VAL A 93 62.34 -41.64 48.75
CA VAL A 93 61.71 -42.78 48.06
C VAL A 93 62.62 -43.31 46.96
N ARG A 94 63.16 -42.43 46.11
CA ARG A 94 64.11 -42.82 45.04
C ARG A 94 65.36 -43.49 45.62
N TYR A 95 65.89 -42.98 46.73
CA TYR A 95 67.04 -43.58 47.38
C TYR A 95 66.71 -44.94 48.03
N LEU A 96 65.53 -45.06 48.67
CA LEU A 96 65.05 -46.32 49.23
C LEU A 96 64.92 -47.40 48.16
N ASP A 97 64.32 -47.07 47.02
CA ASP A 97 64.18 -47.97 45.88
C ASP A 97 65.54 -48.48 45.40
N PHE A 98 66.51 -47.58 45.25
CA PHE A 98 67.89 -47.97 44.93
C PHE A 98 68.50 -48.89 45.98
N LEU A 99 68.40 -48.56 47.28
CA LEU A 99 68.96 -49.39 48.36
C LEU A 99 68.31 -50.79 48.39
N ASN A 100 66.99 -50.85 48.18
CA ASN A 100 66.22 -52.09 48.10
C ASN A 100 66.66 -52.94 46.91
N SER A 101 66.86 -52.34 45.73
CA SER A 101 67.37 -53.02 44.54
C SER A 101 68.77 -53.61 44.75
N LYS A 102 69.59 -52.98 45.59
CA LYS A 102 70.93 -53.43 45.98
C LYS A 102 70.95 -54.31 47.23
N LYS A 103 69.78 -54.70 47.75
CA LYS A 103 69.61 -55.50 48.98
C LYS A 103 70.28 -54.88 50.22
N GLN A 104 70.45 -53.56 50.26
CA GLN A 104 71.07 -52.83 51.36
C GLN A 104 70.02 -52.47 52.44
N TYR A 105 69.30 -53.49 52.93
CA TYR A 105 68.10 -53.31 53.78
C TYR A 105 68.37 -52.61 55.11
N SER A 106 69.55 -52.80 55.72
CA SER A 106 69.92 -52.08 56.95
C SER A 106 70.12 -50.57 56.72
N LYS A 107 70.58 -50.17 55.52
CA LYS A 107 70.67 -48.74 55.17
C LYS A 107 69.30 -48.18 54.84
N ALA A 108 68.48 -48.95 54.11
CA ALA A 108 67.10 -48.56 53.79
C ALA A 108 66.28 -48.34 55.07
N GLN A 109 66.46 -49.18 56.10
CA GLN A 109 65.82 -48.99 57.40
C GLN A 109 66.18 -47.65 58.04
N LYS A 110 67.46 -47.27 58.04
CA LYS A 110 67.89 -45.96 58.59
C LYS A 110 67.26 -44.78 57.83
N VAL A 111 67.07 -44.93 56.52
CA VAL A 111 66.38 -43.91 55.71
C VAL A 111 64.91 -43.81 56.11
N ILE A 112 64.23 -44.94 56.29
CA ILE A 112 62.83 -44.99 56.76
C ILE A 112 62.69 -44.33 58.13
N ASP A 113 63.58 -44.65 59.07
CA ASP A 113 63.55 -44.08 60.43
C ASP A 113 63.70 -42.55 60.41
N ARG A 114 64.62 -42.03 59.58
CA ARG A 114 64.80 -40.58 59.43
C ARG A 114 63.58 -39.92 58.79
N VAL A 115 63.00 -40.53 57.75
CA VAL A 115 61.78 -40.00 57.11
C VAL A 115 60.67 -39.91 58.15
N LYS A 116 60.38 -41.00 58.89
CA LYS A 116 59.37 -41.01 59.97
C LYS A 116 59.63 -39.96 61.07
N ALA A 117 60.89 -39.72 61.42
CA ALA A 117 61.23 -38.68 62.40
C ALA A 117 61.04 -37.25 61.85
N SER A 118 61.24 -37.06 60.55
CA SER A 118 61.18 -35.75 59.88
C SER A 118 59.77 -35.26 59.55
N THR A 119 58.81 -36.18 59.40
CA THR A 119 57.43 -35.87 58.96
C THR A 119 56.61 -35.10 59.98
N ASN A 120 57.10 -34.95 61.21
CA ASN A 120 56.53 -34.07 62.23
C ASN A 120 56.81 -32.58 61.95
N SER A 121 57.72 -32.25 61.02
CA SER A 121 57.98 -30.89 60.58
C SER A 121 56.95 -30.44 59.54
N THR A 122 56.30 -29.30 59.76
CA THR A 122 55.29 -28.71 58.85
C THR A 122 55.79 -28.56 57.41
N ARG A 123 57.10 -28.35 57.20
CA ARG A 123 57.71 -28.18 55.86
C ARG A 123 57.98 -29.50 55.12
N MET A 124 58.05 -30.62 55.83
CA MET A 124 58.35 -31.95 55.26
C MET A 124 57.14 -32.90 55.36
N LYS A 125 55.93 -32.34 55.46
CA LYS A 125 54.70 -33.13 55.58
C LYS A 125 54.45 -33.90 54.28
N MET A 126 54.10 -35.17 54.42
CA MET A 126 53.78 -36.06 53.30
C MET A 126 52.38 -35.71 52.75
N ASN A 127 52.23 -35.63 51.43
CA ASN A 127 50.91 -35.76 50.80
C ASN A 127 50.58 -37.27 50.63
N ALA A 128 49.34 -37.59 50.31
CA ALA A 128 48.88 -38.98 50.20
C ALA A 128 49.67 -39.78 49.16
N ASP A 129 49.96 -39.19 47.99
CA ASP A 129 50.70 -39.85 46.91
C ASP A 129 52.14 -40.20 47.31
N ASN A 130 52.87 -39.25 47.89
CA ASN A 130 54.23 -39.51 48.33
C ASN A 130 54.27 -40.47 49.54
N GLU A 131 53.23 -40.45 50.40
CA GLU A 131 53.09 -41.42 51.49
C GLU A 131 52.86 -42.84 50.95
N ILE A 132 52.03 -42.99 49.92
CA ILE A 132 51.82 -44.27 49.23
C ILE A 132 53.14 -44.83 48.69
N ASP A 133 53.92 -44.03 47.96
CA ASP A 133 55.18 -44.51 47.37
C ASP A 133 56.26 -44.82 48.42
N PHE A 134 56.32 -44.03 49.49
CA PHE A 134 57.16 -44.34 50.64
C PHE A 134 56.76 -45.64 51.32
N LEU A 135 55.47 -45.85 51.59
CA LEU A 135 54.98 -47.04 52.27
C LEU A 135 55.23 -48.29 51.42
N LYS A 136 55.10 -48.23 50.09
CA LYS A 136 55.48 -49.34 49.19
C LYS A 136 56.94 -49.77 49.43
N GLN A 137 57.87 -48.81 49.45
CA GLN A 137 59.29 -49.09 49.68
C GLN A 137 59.57 -49.54 51.12
N ALA A 138 58.83 -49.00 52.09
CA ALA A 138 58.98 -49.36 53.50
C ALA A 138 58.49 -50.78 53.78
N VAL A 139 57.32 -51.19 53.26
CA VAL A 139 56.79 -52.56 53.36
C VAL A 139 57.82 -53.56 52.83
N PHE A 140 58.36 -53.31 51.64
CA PHE A 140 59.40 -54.17 51.07
C PHE A 140 60.62 -54.28 51.99
N THR A 141 61.14 -53.14 52.47
CA THR A 141 62.30 -53.10 53.38
C THR A 141 62.06 -53.86 54.67
N TYR A 142 60.90 -53.64 55.31
CA TYR A 142 60.52 -54.30 56.56
C TYR A 142 60.40 -55.81 56.39
N GLY A 143 59.75 -56.26 55.30
CA GLY A 143 59.64 -57.68 54.97
C GLY A 143 61.01 -58.35 54.82
N GLN A 144 61.94 -57.71 54.11
CA GLN A 144 63.30 -58.25 53.92
C GLN A 144 64.15 -58.24 55.20
N ASN A 145 63.90 -57.31 56.13
CA ASN A 145 64.54 -57.26 57.44
C ASN A 145 63.86 -58.17 58.50
N GLY A 146 62.79 -58.89 58.15
CA GLY A 146 62.04 -59.72 59.10
C GLY A 146 61.19 -58.94 60.11
N MET A 147 60.97 -57.64 59.89
CA MET A 147 60.20 -56.76 60.76
C MET A 147 58.70 -56.87 60.43
N VAL A 148 58.10 -58.01 60.74
CA VAL A 148 56.74 -58.38 60.31
C VAL A 148 55.69 -57.39 60.78
N GLU A 149 55.72 -56.98 62.06
CA GLU A 149 54.74 -56.02 62.61
C GLU A 149 54.80 -54.67 61.91
N ASN A 150 56.01 -54.12 61.70
CA ASN A 150 56.19 -52.86 60.98
C ASN A 150 55.76 -52.97 59.52
N SER A 151 56.01 -54.12 58.88
CA SER A 151 55.57 -54.39 57.51
C SER A 151 54.04 -54.42 57.42
N LEU A 152 53.38 -55.09 58.37
CA LEU A 152 51.91 -55.18 58.41
C LEU A 152 51.29 -53.81 58.63
N GLN A 153 51.75 -53.04 59.61
CA GLN A 153 51.24 -51.68 59.86
C GLN A 153 51.43 -50.75 58.66
N ALA A 154 52.59 -50.82 58.00
CA ALA A 154 52.84 -50.02 56.80
C ALA A 154 51.96 -50.45 55.62
N PHE A 155 51.68 -51.75 55.50
CA PHE A 155 50.78 -52.29 54.48
C PHE A 155 49.33 -51.89 54.71
N GLU A 156 48.80 -52.00 55.93
CA GLU A 156 47.45 -51.57 56.27
C GLU A 156 47.23 -50.08 55.98
N ARG A 157 48.22 -49.24 56.31
CA ARG A 157 48.19 -47.81 55.98
C ARG A 157 48.22 -47.57 54.47
N LEU A 158 49.04 -48.32 53.73
CA LEU A 158 49.13 -48.23 52.27
C LEU A 158 47.80 -48.61 51.61
N ASP A 159 47.18 -49.68 52.08
CA ASP A 159 45.91 -50.21 51.58
C ASP A 159 44.79 -49.18 51.81
N PHE A 160 44.67 -48.67 53.04
CA PHE A 160 43.72 -47.62 53.40
C PHE A 160 43.86 -46.37 52.52
N LEU A 161 45.09 -45.89 52.30
CA LEU A 161 45.34 -44.69 51.50
C LEU A 161 44.98 -44.92 50.02
N LYS A 162 45.32 -46.08 49.46
CA LYS A 162 44.95 -46.43 48.09
C LYS A 162 43.44 -46.50 47.91
N ASP A 163 42.73 -47.15 48.82
CA ASP A 163 41.27 -47.26 48.76
C ASP A 163 40.59 -45.91 48.90
N SER A 164 41.04 -45.08 49.85
CA SER A 164 40.52 -43.73 50.05
C SER A 164 40.76 -42.84 48.82
N LEU A 165 41.97 -42.88 48.24
CA LEU A 165 42.33 -42.11 47.06
C LEU A 165 41.54 -42.55 45.83
N ASN A 166 41.41 -43.86 45.60
CA ASN A 166 40.61 -44.39 44.50
C ASN A 166 39.14 -44.02 44.63
N THR A 167 38.59 -44.06 45.85
CA THR A 167 37.21 -43.64 46.13
C THR A 167 37.01 -42.15 45.80
N ALA A 168 37.92 -41.29 46.25
CA ALA A 168 37.87 -39.86 45.96
C ALA A 168 38.03 -39.56 44.46
N LEU A 169 38.96 -40.25 43.79
CA LEU A 169 39.20 -40.09 42.35
C LEU A 169 37.99 -40.54 41.53
N ASN A 170 37.41 -41.69 41.86
CA ASN A 170 36.21 -42.19 41.18
C ASN A 170 35.01 -41.27 41.41
N HIS A 171 34.88 -40.70 42.61
CA HIS A 171 33.84 -39.72 42.90
C HIS A 171 34.05 -38.41 42.11
N ALA A 172 35.27 -37.89 42.05
CA ALA A 172 35.57 -36.69 41.25
C ALA A 172 35.29 -36.94 39.76
N LYS A 173 35.70 -38.09 39.23
CA LYS A 173 35.46 -38.48 37.84
C LYS A 173 33.97 -38.67 37.55
N SER A 174 33.19 -39.21 38.49
CA SER A 174 31.75 -39.36 38.31
C SER A 174 31.01 -38.03 38.33
N LEU A 175 31.44 -37.09 39.18
CA LEU A 175 30.93 -35.72 39.20
C LEU A 175 31.24 -34.99 37.88
N GLU A 176 32.49 -35.06 37.40
CA GLU A 176 32.89 -34.46 36.13
C GLU A 176 32.06 -35.01 34.96
N LEU A 177 31.85 -36.33 34.91
CA LEU A 177 31.01 -36.97 33.89
C LEU A 177 29.55 -36.52 33.98
N GLN A 178 29.02 -36.37 35.20
CA GLN A 178 27.66 -35.91 35.42
C GLN A 178 27.49 -34.45 34.99
N GLU A 179 28.43 -33.58 35.30
CA GLU A 179 28.42 -32.17 34.88
C GLU A 179 28.49 -32.06 33.36
N ALA A 180 29.39 -32.80 32.71
CA ALA A 180 29.49 -32.84 31.25
C ALA A 180 28.16 -33.27 30.60
N TYR A 181 27.56 -34.35 31.10
CA TYR A 181 26.27 -34.84 30.62
C TYR A 181 25.13 -33.82 30.81
N GLN A 182 25.06 -33.18 31.98
CA GLN A 182 24.04 -32.15 32.25
C GLN A 182 24.21 -30.93 31.34
N ASN A 183 25.45 -30.50 31.11
CA ASN A 183 25.77 -29.40 30.20
C ASN A 183 25.35 -29.72 28.76
N ASP A 184 25.64 -30.94 28.28
CA ASP A 184 25.23 -31.38 26.95
C ASP A 184 23.70 -31.42 26.80
N LEU A 185 23.00 -31.98 27.79
CA LEU A 185 21.53 -32.00 27.80
C LEU A 185 20.95 -30.57 27.82
N GLN A 186 21.54 -29.66 28.59
CA GLN A 186 21.13 -28.26 28.62
C GLN A 186 21.38 -27.57 27.28
N ARG A 187 22.51 -27.86 26.62
CA ARG A 187 22.82 -27.34 25.29
C ARG A 187 21.82 -27.82 24.25
N GLU A 188 21.46 -29.10 24.24
CA GLU A 188 20.43 -29.64 23.35
C GLU A 188 19.06 -28.98 23.58
N ARG A 189 18.64 -28.83 24.85
CA ARG A 189 17.39 -28.12 25.19
C ARG A 189 17.41 -26.68 24.69
N ASN A 190 18.52 -25.98 24.86
CA ASN A 190 18.66 -24.60 24.40
C ASN A 190 18.60 -24.50 22.86
N LEU A 191 19.17 -25.48 22.13
CA LEU A 191 19.05 -25.56 20.68
C LEU A 191 17.60 -25.78 20.22
N VAL A 192 16.89 -26.70 20.86
CA VAL A 192 15.46 -26.96 20.58
C VAL A 192 14.61 -25.73 20.90
N LEU A 193 14.83 -25.08 22.05
CA LEU A 193 14.14 -23.85 22.43
C LEU A 193 14.39 -22.72 21.44
N LYS A 194 15.64 -22.55 20.98
CA LYS A 194 15.98 -21.55 19.96
C LYS A 194 15.21 -21.81 18.66
N LYS A 195 15.20 -23.05 18.18
CA LYS A 195 14.46 -23.43 16.97
C LYS A 195 12.95 -23.21 17.12
N ASN A 196 12.38 -23.54 18.29
CA ASN A 196 10.97 -23.28 18.57
C ASN A 196 10.65 -21.78 18.59
N ASN A 197 11.51 -20.95 19.17
CA ASN A 197 11.35 -19.49 19.16
C ASN A 197 11.42 -18.91 17.74
N GLU A 198 12.35 -19.39 16.90
CA GLU A 198 12.43 -19.00 15.49
C GLU A 198 11.13 -19.34 14.73
N LEU A 199 10.61 -20.55 14.91
CA LEU A 199 9.34 -20.98 14.30
C LEU A 199 8.14 -20.15 14.81
N LEU A 200 8.13 -19.77 16.09
CA LEU A 200 7.09 -18.90 16.65
C LEU A 200 7.12 -17.51 16.03
N ILE A 201 8.31 -16.91 15.86
CA ILE A 201 8.48 -15.61 15.20
C ILE A 201 8.00 -15.70 13.74
N GLU A 202 8.38 -16.75 13.01
CA GLU A 202 7.93 -16.95 11.63
C GLU A 202 6.41 -17.09 11.54
N ASN A 203 5.79 -17.86 12.43
CA ASN A 203 4.35 -18.03 12.49
C ASN A 203 3.62 -16.74 12.87
N ASN A 204 4.14 -15.95 13.79
CA ASN A 204 3.58 -14.65 14.15
C ASN A 204 3.65 -13.68 12.95
N ASN A 205 4.81 -13.60 12.28
CA ASN A 205 4.94 -12.77 11.07
C ASN A 205 3.94 -13.19 9.97
N LYS A 206 3.72 -14.49 9.76
CA LYS A 206 2.70 -14.98 8.82
C LYS A 206 1.29 -14.53 9.23
N LYS A 207 0.94 -14.63 10.53
CA LYS A 207 -0.35 -14.15 11.04
C LYS A 207 -0.51 -12.64 10.84
N ASP A 208 0.51 -11.85 11.16
CA ASP A 208 0.48 -10.40 11.01
C ASP A 208 0.31 -9.99 9.55
N ASN A 209 0.99 -10.67 8.62
CA ASN A 209 0.82 -10.45 7.19
C ASN A 209 -0.61 -10.79 6.71
N ILE A 210 -1.19 -11.89 7.19
CA ILE A 210 -2.59 -12.25 6.87
C ILE A 210 -3.56 -11.18 7.40
N LEU A 211 -3.36 -10.69 8.62
CA LEU A 211 -4.18 -9.63 9.22
C LEU A 211 -4.05 -8.32 8.43
N LEU A 212 -2.85 -7.95 8.01
CA LEU A 212 -2.60 -6.75 7.20
C LEU A 212 -3.29 -6.83 5.84
N LEU A 213 -3.19 -7.97 5.15
CA LEU A 213 -3.91 -8.20 3.89
C LEU A 213 -5.43 -8.13 4.08
N GLY A 214 -5.94 -8.70 5.17
CA GLY A 214 -7.35 -8.59 5.55
C GLY A 214 -7.78 -7.14 5.73
N PHE A 215 -6.99 -6.34 6.47
CA PHE A 215 -7.27 -4.91 6.68
C PHE A 215 -7.25 -4.10 5.38
N LEU A 216 -6.26 -4.33 4.50
CA LEU A 216 -6.20 -3.68 3.19
C LEU A 216 -7.41 -4.03 2.31
N SER A 217 -7.83 -5.31 2.31
CA SER A 217 -9.00 -5.75 1.54
C SER A 217 -10.30 -5.08 2.04
N PHE A 218 -10.42 -4.90 3.36
CA PHE A 218 -11.57 -4.24 3.97
C PHE A 218 -11.62 -2.75 3.60
N ILE A 219 -10.49 -2.05 3.64
CA ILE A 219 -10.40 -0.64 3.19
C ILE A 219 -10.76 -0.53 1.71
N LEU A 220 -10.27 -1.45 0.87
CA LEU A 220 -10.58 -1.45 -0.55
C LEU A 220 -12.09 -1.61 -0.81
N LEU A 221 -12.75 -2.53 -0.10
CA LEU A 221 -14.20 -2.72 -0.19
C LEU A 221 -14.98 -1.46 0.24
N LEU A 222 -14.55 -0.80 1.32
CA LEU A 222 -15.14 0.46 1.75
C LEU A 222 -14.97 1.57 0.69
N ALA A 223 -13.78 1.68 0.09
CA ALA A 223 -13.51 2.66 -0.96
C ALA A 223 -14.39 2.41 -2.20
N ILE A 224 -14.51 1.15 -2.64
CA ILE A 224 -15.40 0.76 -3.75
C ILE A 224 -16.85 1.11 -3.41
N GLY A 225 -17.32 0.75 -2.21
CA GLY A 225 -18.66 1.09 -1.74
C GLY A 225 -18.93 2.60 -1.74
N LEU A 226 -17.95 3.40 -1.32
CA LEU A 226 -18.05 4.86 -1.30
C LEU A 226 -18.09 5.47 -2.72
N VAL A 227 -17.31 4.93 -3.66
CA VAL A 227 -17.36 5.31 -5.08
C VAL A 227 -18.70 4.96 -5.70
N LEU A 228 -19.22 3.75 -5.46
CA LEU A 228 -20.55 3.32 -5.93
C LEU A 228 -21.66 4.19 -5.34
N TYR A 229 -21.57 4.51 -4.05
CA TYR A 229 -22.53 5.40 -3.40
C TYR A 229 -22.51 6.81 -4.01
N ARG A 230 -21.31 7.39 -4.23
CA ARG A 230 -21.16 8.71 -4.86
C ARG A 230 -21.67 8.73 -6.30
N THR A 231 -21.33 7.73 -7.10
CA THR A 231 -21.78 7.64 -8.50
C THR A 231 -23.29 7.49 -8.58
N ASN A 232 -23.91 6.66 -7.74
CA ASN A 232 -25.36 6.52 -7.69
C ASN A 232 -26.05 7.83 -7.25
N ARG A 233 -25.53 8.50 -6.22
CA ARG A 233 -26.05 9.79 -5.77
C ARG A 233 -25.96 10.86 -6.85
N ASN A 234 -24.85 10.93 -7.58
CA ASN A 234 -24.67 11.86 -8.69
C ASN A 234 -25.61 11.54 -9.86
N LYS A 235 -25.80 10.25 -10.18
CA LYS A 235 -26.76 9.82 -11.20
C LYS A 235 -28.19 10.23 -10.83
N LEU A 236 -28.59 10.08 -9.56
CA LEU A 236 -29.90 10.48 -9.09
C LEU A 236 -30.11 12.01 -9.18
N LYS A 237 -29.10 12.80 -8.80
CA LYS A 237 -29.14 14.26 -8.97
C LYS A 237 -29.30 14.66 -10.43
N LEU A 238 -28.53 14.02 -11.33
CA LEU A 238 -28.62 14.29 -12.76
C LEU A 238 -30.00 13.92 -13.32
N GLN A 239 -30.60 12.82 -12.85
CA GLN A 239 -31.97 12.45 -13.21
C GLN A 239 -32.99 13.48 -12.72
N GLN A 240 -32.83 14.01 -11.50
CA GLN A 240 -33.71 15.06 -10.97
C GLN A 240 -33.59 16.36 -11.76
N GLU A 241 -32.37 16.79 -12.09
CA GLU A 241 -32.14 17.98 -12.93
C GLU A 241 -32.70 17.79 -14.35
N LEU A 242 -32.58 16.59 -14.92
CA LEU A 242 -33.16 16.27 -16.22
C LEU A 242 -34.69 16.32 -16.17
N VAL A 243 -35.31 15.75 -15.13
CA VAL A 243 -36.77 15.80 -14.95
C VAL A 243 -37.24 17.25 -14.75
N ALA A 244 -36.55 18.04 -13.95
CA ALA A 244 -36.88 19.45 -13.72
C ALA A 244 -36.74 20.29 -15.01
N SER A 245 -35.71 20.05 -15.81
CA SER A 245 -35.53 20.76 -17.09
C SER A 245 -36.58 20.35 -18.12
N LEU A 246 -36.98 19.07 -18.16
CA LEU A 246 -38.10 18.61 -18.98
C LEU A 246 -39.43 19.22 -18.54
N GLU A 247 -39.69 19.30 -17.24
CA GLU A 247 -40.92 19.92 -16.72
C GLU A 247 -40.98 21.42 -17.05
N ASN A 248 -39.85 22.13 -16.90
CA ASN A 248 -39.76 23.54 -17.31
C ASN A 248 -39.96 23.70 -18.83
N SER A 249 -39.31 22.86 -19.64
CA SER A 249 -39.50 22.89 -21.09
C SER A 249 -40.95 22.61 -21.49
N LYS A 250 -41.64 21.71 -20.78
CA LYS A 250 -43.05 21.42 -20.99
C LYS A 250 -43.94 22.62 -20.63
N LYS A 251 -43.70 23.27 -19.49
CA LYS A 251 -44.42 24.49 -19.09
C LYS A 251 -44.26 25.62 -20.10
N VAL A 252 -43.03 25.86 -20.55
CA VAL A 252 -42.74 26.87 -21.60
C VAL A 252 -43.49 26.54 -22.90
N LEU A 253 -43.56 25.25 -23.27
CA LEU A 253 -44.29 24.84 -24.47
C LEU A 253 -45.81 25.01 -24.30
N GLU A 254 -46.36 24.68 -23.14
CA GLU A 254 -47.77 24.90 -22.82
C GLU A 254 -48.13 26.39 -22.84
N GLU A 255 -47.33 27.24 -22.21
CA GLU A 255 -47.50 28.71 -22.21
C GLU A 255 -47.43 29.29 -23.62
N LYS A 256 -46.49 28.81 -24.44
CA LYS A 256 -46.39 29.20 -25.85
C LYS A 256 -47.65 28.80 -26.63
N ASN A 257 -48.14 27.58 -26.44
CA ASN A 257 -49.36 27.11 -27.12
C ASN A 257 -50.60 27.90 -26.68
N THR A 258 -50.73 28.25 -25.40
CA THR A 258 -51.84 29.10 -24.92
C THR A 258 -51.78 30.49 -25.53
N LEU A 259 -50.59 31.10 -25.58
CA LEU A 259 -50.38 32.41 -26.17
C LEU A 259 -50.68 32.42 -27.67
N GLU A 260 -50.26 31.40 -28.41
CA GLU A 260 -50.59 31.23 -29.83
C GLU A 260 -52.12 31.09 -30.05
N GLY A 261 -52.82 30.39 -29.15
CA GLY A 261 -54.27 30.27 -29.15
C GLY A 261 -55.00 31.60 -28.91
N GLU A 262 -54.57 32.36 -27.90
CA GLU A 262 -55.13 33.69 -27.60
C GLU A 262 -54.92 34.65 -28.77
N LEU A 263 -53.73 34.65 -29.37
CA LEU A 263 -53.39 35.52 -30.49
C LEU A 263 -54.20 35.19 -31.75
N ARG A 264 -54.57 33.92 -31.93
CA ARG A 264 -55.47 33.50 -33.01
C ARG A 264 -56.90 34.01 -32.81
N LEU A 265 -57.44 33.86 -31.59
CA LEU A 265 -58.81 34.33 -31.28
C LEU A 265 -58.93 35.85 -31.45
N GLU A 266 -57.89 36.61 -31.08
CA GLU A 266 -57.90 38.05 -31.26
C GLU A 266 -57.87 38.45 -32.74
N ARG A 267 -57.11 37.73 -33.59
CA ARG A 267 -57.16 37.95 -35.04
C ARG A 267 -58.54 37.68 -35.64
N GLU A 268 -59.21 36.60 -35.21
CA GLU A 268 -60.56 36.26 -35.67
C GLU A 268 -61.58 37.36 -35.29
N ARG A 269 -61.51 37.90 -34.06
CA ARG A 269 -62.36 39.04 -33.63
C ARG A 269 -62.15 40.31 -34.44
N VAL A 270 -60.89 40.66 -34.72
CA VAL A 270 -60.56 41.85 -35.52
C VAL A 270 -61.12 41.72 -36.94
N LEU A 271 -61.06 40.54 -37.54
CA LEU A 271 -61.65 40.28 -38.85
C LEU A 271 -63.18 40.42 -38.83
N GLU A 272 -63.85 39.79 -37.85
CA GLU A 272 -65.31 39.85 -37.73
C GLU A 272 -65.83 41.30 -37.56
N ASN A 273 -65.13 42.12 -36.77
CA ASN A 273 -65.51 43.53 -36.60
C ASN A 273 -65.35 44.34 -37.90
N LYS A 274 -64.29 44.08 -38.67
CA LYS A 274 -64.08 44.75 -39.96
C LYS A 274 -65.13 44.37 -41.00
N GLU A 275 -65.57 43.12 -41.02
CA GLU A 275 -66.67 42.68 -41.90
C GLU A 275 -68.00 43.36 -41.53
N LYS A 276 -68.30 43.49 -40.23
CA LYS A 276 -69.51 44.21 -39.77
C LYS A 276 -69.50 45.69 -40.18
N GLU A 277 -68.36 46.37 -40.08
CA GLU A 277 -68.22 47.76 -40.53
C GLU A 277 -68.48 47.91 -42.03
N LEU A 278 -68.00 46.98 -42.87
CA LEU A 278 -68.26 47.01 -44.31
C LEU A 278 -69.74 46.85 -44.66
N VAL A 279 -70.44 45.92 -43.99
CA VAL A 279 -71.88 45.70 -44.21
C VAL A 279 -72.68 46.96 -43.86
N GLN A 280 -72.32 47.63 -42.77
CA GLN A 280 -72.97 48.88 -42.37
C GLN A 280 -72.80 49.98 -43.44
N VAL A 281 -71.57 50.15 -43.96
CA VAL A 281 -71.29 51.12 -45.03
C VAL A 281 -72.08 50.79 -46.32
N SER A 282 -72.22 49.51 -46.67
CA SER A 282 -73.00 49.07 -47.83
C SER A 282 -74.50 49.41 -47.69
N MET A 283 -75.09 49.20 -46.51
CA MET A 283 -76.49 49.54 -46.23
C MET A 283 -76.76 51.05 -46.28
N GLU A 284 -75.86 51.86 -45.72
CA GLU A 284 -75.95 53.32 -45.80
C GLU A 284 -75.92 53.80 -47.26
N MET A 285 -75.13 53.13 -48.11
CA MET A 285 -75.01 53.44 -49.53
C MET A 285 -76.27 53.09 -50.34
N SER A 286 -76.91 51.96 -50.05
CA SER A 286 -78.19 51.56 -50.66
C SER A 286 -79.32 52.54 -50.31
N ASN A 287 -79.39 53.00 -49.07
CA ASN A 287 -80.42 53.92 -48.60
C ASN A 287 -80.34 55.31 -49.30
N LEU A 288 -79.12 55.80 -49.51
CA LEU A 288 -78.88 57.06 -50.22
C LEU A 288 -79.23 56.98 -51.71
N GLN A 289 -79.09 55.81 -52.34
CA GLN A 289 -79.43 55.66 -53.75
C GLN A 289 -80.92 55.47 -54.01
N ASN A 290 -81.64 54.82 -53.11
CA ASN A 290 -83.09 54.82 -53.18
C ASN A 290 -83.66 56.26 -53.12
N GLN A 291 -83.04 57.14 -52.33
CA GLN A 291 -83.38 58.58 -52.30
C GLN A 291 -83.04 59.30 -53.62
N ILE A 292 -82.02 58.85 -54.35
CA ILE A 292 -81.66 59.40 -55.67
C ILE A 292 -82.63 58.89 -56.76
N ILE A 293 -83.08 57.64 -56.70
CA ILE A 293 -84.04 57.06 -57.66
C ILE A 293 -85.42 57.72 -57.51
N GLU A 294 -85.90 57.95 -56.28
CA GLU A 294 -87.13 58.71 -56.02
C GLU A 294 -87.10 60.13 -56.62
N LEU A 295 -85.92 60.76 -56.67
CA LEU A 295 -85.74 62.08 -57.27
C LEU A 295 -85.72 62.04 -58.80
N ILE A 296 -85.39 60.90 -59.42
CA ILE A 296 -85.34 60.71 -60.88
C ILE A 296 -86.73 60.31 -61.44
N GLU A 297 -87.55 59.58 -60.68
CA GLU A 297 -88.92 59.20 -61.11
C GLU A 297 -89.90 60.39 -61.14
N ASN A 298 -89.59 61.51 -60.47
CA ASN A 298 -90.44 62.71 -60.40
C ASN A 298 -90.19 63.76 -61.51
N ARG A 299 -89.76 63.33 -62.71
CA ARG A 299 -89.22 64.20 -63.79
C ARG A 299 -90.26 64.99 -64.61
N ASP A 300 -91.55 64.69 -64.52
CA ASP A 300 -92.56 65.19 -65.46
C ASP A 300 -93.13 66.59 -65.14
N ASN A 301 -92.39 67.45 -64.42
CA ASN A 301 -92.85 68.81 -64.10
C ASN A 301 -91.81 69.90 -64.49
N LEU A 302 -92.18 70.72 -65.49
CA LEU A 302 -91.31 71.68 -66.19
C LEU A 302 -90.77 72.85 -65.33
N GLU A 303 -91.36 73.14 -64.16
CA GLU A 303 -90.86 74.19 -63.25
C GLU A 303 -89.77 73.70 -62.28
N SER A 304 -89.49 72.38 -62.22
CA SER A 304 -88.47 71.80 -61.35
C SER A 304 -87.06 71.82 -61.95
N SER A 305 -86.91 72.02 -63.26
CA SER A 305 -85.67 71.78 -64.01
C SER A 305 -84.47 72.64 -63.59
N THR A 306 -84.70 73.84 -63.06
CA THR A 306 -83.62 74.78 -62.68
C THR A 306 -83.16 74.58 -61.24
N VAL A 307 -84.09 74.31 -60.31
CA VAL A 307 -83.79 73.92 -58.92
C VAL A 307 -83.17 72.51 -58.86
N LEU A 308 -83.60 71.61 -59.74
CA LEU A 308 -83.04 70.27 -59.91
C LEU A 308 -81.59 70.34 -60.40
N ALA A 309 -81.28 71.22 -61.36
CA ALA A 309 -79.92 71.43 -61.86
C ALA A 309 -78.97 72.01 -60.79
N GLU A 310 -79.47 72.90 -59.93
CA GLU A 310 -78.68 73.54 -58.87
C GLU A 310 -78.47 72.61 -57.64
N LYS A 311 -79.47 71.78 -57.28
CA LYS A 311 -79.30 70.69 -56.30
C LYS A 311 -78.44 69.55 -56.82
N LEU A 312 -78.56 69.17 -58.10
CA LEU A 312 -77.67 68.19 -58.75
C LEU A 312 -76.22 68.68 -58.76
N LYS A 313 -75.98 69.97 -59.03
CA LYS A 313 -74.62 70.54 -59.01
C LYS A 313 -74.00 70.53 -57.61
N ASN A 314 -74.78 70.74 -56.55
CA ASN A 314 -74.30 70.65 -55.17
C ASN A 314 -74.10 69.20 -54.68
N LEU A 315 -74.97 68.26 -55.08
CA LEU A 315 -74.84 66.83 -54.72
C LEU A 315 -73.72 66.12 -55.50
N LEU A 316 -73.51 66.48 -56.78
CA LEU A 316 -72.42 65.95 -57.62
C LEU A 316 -71.08 66.68 -57.39
N GLY A 317 -71.12 67.92 -56.89
CA GLY A 317 -69.92 68.74 -56.66
C GLY A 317 -69.16 68.44 -55.37
N GLN A 318 -69.78 67.77 -54.37
CA GLN A 318 -69.16 67.57 -53.06
C GLN A 318 -68.72 66.15 -52.73
N ASN A 319 -69.08 65.12 -53.49
CA ASN A 319 -68.64 63.76 -53.17
C ASN A 319 -68.37 62.95 -54.43
N ASN A 320 -67.09 62.73 -54.72
CA ASN A 320 -66.66 61.72 -55.68
C ASN A 320 -66.75 60.35 -54.98
N TYR A 321 -67.98 59.94 -54.63
CA TYR A 321 -68.31 58.79 -53.77
C TYR A 321 -67.63 57.48 -54.23
N TRP A 322 -67.45 57.33 -55.55
CA TRP A 322 -66.75 56.20 -56.14
C TRP A 322 -65.31 56.04 -55.61
N LYS A 323 -64.61 57.16 -55.43
CA LYS A 323 -63.24 57.17 -54.90
C LYS A 323 -63.18 56.75 -53.42
N TYR A 324 -64.23 57.05 -52.65
CA TYR A 324 -64.32 56.68 -51.23
C TYR A 324 -64.62 55.19 -51.04
N PHE A 325 -65.63 54.67 -51.74
CA PHE A 325 -65.95 53.23 -51.72
C PHE A 325 -64.76 52.39 -52.18
N LYS A 326 -64.13 52.76 -53.31
CA LYS A 326 -62.92 52.07 -53.80
C LYS A 326 -61.79 52.11 -52.77
N GLY A 327 -61.55 53.26 -52.13
CA GLY A 327 -60.52 53.39 -51.10
C GLY A 327 -60.74 52.47 -49.90
N LYS A 328 -61.98 52.39 -49.39
CA LYS A 328 -62.32 51.52 -48.26
C LYS A 328 -62.32 50.04 -48.60
N PHE A 329 -62.76 49.68 -49.80
CA PHE A 329 -62.69 48.31 -50.27
C PHE A 329 -61.22 47.83 -50.42
N ILE A 330 -60.32 48.67 -50.94
CA ILE A 330 -58.88 48.35 -51.02
C ILE A 330 -58.26 48.16 -49.62
N GLU A 331 -58.74 48.90 -48.62
CA GLU A 331 -58.25 48.75 -47.24
C GLU A 331 -58.62 47.39 -46.63
N VAL A 332 -59.79 46.84 -46.98
CA VAL A 332 -60.25 45.54 -46.45
C VAL A 332 -59.82 44.36 -47.32
N HIS A 333 -59.79 44.53 -48.65
CA HIS A 333 -59.34 43.54 -49.62
C HIS A 333 -58.14 44.04 -50.44
N PRO A 334 -56.97 44.29 -49.81
CA PRO A 334 -55.80 44.85 -50.49
C PRO A 334 -55.22 43.89 -51.53
N VAL A 335 -55.29 42.58 -51.27
CA VAL A 335 -54.77 41.54 -52.16
C VAL A 335 -55.63 41.47 -53.44
N PHE A 336 -56.96 41.49 -53.30
CA PHE A 336 -57.88 41.45 -54.42
C PHE A 336 -57.68 42.63 -55.37
N ALA A 337 -57.54 43.84 -54.83
CA ALA A 337 -57.34 45.04 -55.63
C ALA A 337 -56.02 45.02 -56.40
N LEU A 338 -54.96 44.45 -55.82
CA LEU A 338 -53.67 44.25 -56.49
C LEU A 338 -53.78 43.21 -57.60
N GLN A 339 -54.34 42.03 -57.30
CA GLN A 339 -54.48 40.95 -58.28
C GLN A 339 -55.36 41.36 -59.47
N LEU A 340 -56.47 42.07 -59.23
CA LEU A 340 -57.37 42.54 -60.28
C LEU A 340 -56.68 43.54 -61.23
N ALA A 341 -55.82 44.42 -60.70
CA ALA A 341 -55.06 45.39 -61.49
C ALA A 341 -53.93 44.72 -62.30
N GLU A 342 -53.28 43.69 -61.76
CA GLU A 342 -52.24 42.93 -62.47
C GLU A 342 -52.82 42.06 -63.60
N MET A 343 -53.94 41.38 -63.34
CA MET A 343 -54.54 40.45 -64.31
C MET A 343 -55.27 41.16 -65.45
N PHE A 344 -55.92 42.30 -65.18
CA PHE A 344 -56.74 43.00 -66.17
C PHE A 344 -56.40 44.50 -66.25
N PRO A 345 -55.21 44.86 -66.78
CA PRO A 345 -54.74 46.25 -66.82
C PRO A 345 -55.54 47.17 -67.75
N ASN A 346 -56.36 46.60 -68.64
CA ASN A 346 -57.18 47.36 -69.60
C ASN A 346 -58.57 47.76 -69.06
N LEU A 347 -58.87 47.45 -67.79
CA LEU A 347 -60.14 47.82 -67.16
C LEU A 347 -60.15 49.31 -66.83
N SER A 348 -61.24 49.99 -67.18
CA SER A 348 -61.46 51.37 -66.73
C SER A 348 -61.77 51.41 -65.24
N GLU A 349 -61.65 52.58 -64.62
CA GLU A 349 -62.00 52.73 -63.19
C GLU A 349 -63.44 52.31 -62.87
N ASN A 350 -64.36 52.46 -63.83
CA ASN A 350 -65.76 52.03 -63.72
C ASN A 350 -65.96 50.52 -63.90
N ASP A 351 -65.01 49.83 -64.53
CA ASP A 351 -65.02 48.38 -64.69
C ASP A 351 -64.49 47.71 -63.41
N VAL A 352 -63.39 48.23 -62.85
CA VAL A 352 -62.86 47.83 -61.54
C VAL A 352 -63.93 47.99 -60.46
N ALA A 353 -64.72 49.06 -60.57
CA ALA A 353 -65.83 49.32 -59.68
C ALA A 353 -66.83 48.19 -59.57
N PHE A 354 -67.19 47.69 -60.73
CA PHE A 354 -68.17 46.65 -60.90
C PHE A 354 -67.64 45.32 -60.31
N CYS A 355 -66.36 45.00 -60.50
CA CYS A 355 -65.73 43.82 -59.89
C CYS A 355 -65.73 43.88 -58.36
N CYS A 356 -65.48 45.05 -57.76
CA CYS A 356 -65.55 45.21 -56.30
C CYS A 356 -66.97 44.92 -55.77
N MET A 357 -67.99 45.41 -56.45
CA MET A 357 -69.39 45.17 -56.08
C MET A 357 -69.77 43.69 -56.22
N LEU A 358 -69.25 43.01 -57.24
CA LEU A 358 -69.43 41.56 -57.42
C LEU A 358 -68.72 40.76 -56.31
N LYS A 359 -67.49 41.13 -55.92
CA LYS A 359 -66.74 40.48 -54.83
C LYS A 359 -67.42 40.60 -53.48
N LEU A 360 -68.17 41.69 -53.25
CA LEU A 360 -69.01 41.87 -52.08
C LEU A 360 -70.37 41.14 -52.19
N GLN A 361 -70.59 40.36 -53.26
CA GLN A 361 -71.81 39.60 -53.53
C GLN A 361 -73.09 40.45 -53.52
N LEU A 362 -72.99 41.69 -53.99
CA LEU A 362 -74.15 42.58 -54.11
C LEU A 362 -75.09 42.09 -55.22
N SER A 363 -76.40 42.15 -54.98
CA SER A 363 -77.42 41.73 -55.95
C SER A 363 -77.48 42.68 -57.14
N GLU A 364 -78.01 42.21 -58.28
CA GLU A 364 -78.12 43.02 -59.50
C GLU A 364 -78.94 44.31 -59.28
N LYS A 365 -79.92 44.28 -58.39
CA LYS A 365 -80.70 45.46 -57.99
C LYS A 365 -79.86 46.47 -57.21
N GLU A 366 -79.01 45.98 -56.31
CA GLU A 366 -78.09 46.81 -55.53
C GLU A 366 -76.98 47.39 -56.42
N ILE A 367 -76.45 46.61 -57.37
CA ILE A 367 -75.46 47.09 -58.35
C ILE A 367 -76.08 48.15 -59.28
N ALA A 368 -77.32 47.95 -59.72
CA ALA A 368 -78.06 48.90 -60.57
C ALA A 368 -78.22 50.24 -59.86
N ALA A 369 -78.67 50.19 -58.61
CA ALA A 369 -78.71 51.35 -57.73
C ALA A 369 -77.31 51.98 -57.64
N LEU A 370 -76.28 51.17 -57.30
CA LEU A 370 -74.89 51.60 -57.07
C LEU A 370 -74.27 52.36 -58.24
N MET A 371 -74.61 51.97 -59.46
CA MET A 371 -74.08 52.60 -60.67
C MET A 371 -74.98 53.68 -61.27
N GLY A 372 -76.20 53.87 -60.76
CA GLY A 372 -77.17 54.80 -61.35
C GLY A 372 -77.61 54.38 -62.75
N ILE A 373 -77.73 53.08 -63.00
CA ILE A 373 -78.15 52.47 -64.27
C ILE A 373 -79.34 51.53 -64.04
N SER A 374 -80.10 51.19 -65.08
CA SER A 374 -81.17 50.19 -64.93
C SER A 374 -80.60 48.79 -64.68
N THR A 375 -81.38 47.89 -64.06
CA THR A 375 -81.01 46.47 -63.89
C THR A 375 -80.65 45.80 -65.21
N ASP A 376 -81.33 46.16 -66.30
CA ASP A 376 -81.01 45.67 -67.64
C ASP A 376 -79.62 46.16 -68.11
N GLN A 377 -79.23 47.38 -67.74
CA GLN A 377 -77.91 47.92 -68.04
C GLN A 377 -76.80 47.28 -67.18
N VAL A 378 -77.12 46.78 -65.98
CA VAL A 378 -76.18 45.98 -65.17
C VAL A 378 -75.81 44.70 -65.90
N GLU A 379 -76.78 43.98 -66.47
CA GLU A 379 -76.51 42.75 -67.22
C GLU A 379 -75.72 43.03 -68.50
N VAL A 380 -76.02 44.13 -69.19
CA VAL A 380 -75.21 44.59 -70.33
C VAL A 380 -73.78 44.92 -69.90
N LYS A 381 -73.59 45.55 -68.74
CA LYS A 381 -72.27 45.90 -68.22
C LYS A 381 -71.48 44.68 -67.76
N LYS A 382 -72.13 43.71 -67.12
CA LYS A 382 -71.60 42.38 -66.80
C LYS A 382 -71.12 41.68 -68.07
N THR A 383 -71.94 41.69 -69.12
CA THR A 383 -71.60 41.14 -70.44
C THR A 383 -70.41 41.86 -71.09
N THR A 384 -70.38 43.18 -71.02
CA THR A 384 -69.29 44.00 -71.59
C THR A 384 -67.98 43.77 -70.84
N LEU A 385 -68.04 43.65 -69.52
CA LEU A 385 -66.90 43.39 -68.66
C LEU A 385 -66.35 41.97 -68.89
N ARG A 386 -67.23 40.95 -68.98
CA ARG A 386 -66.86 39.58 -69.39
C ARG A 386 -66.08 39.59 -70.70
N ARG A 387 -66.52 40.37 -71.69
CA ARG A 387 -65.85 40.50 -72.99
C ARG A 387 -64.49 41.19 -72.89
N LYS A 388 -64.37 42.26 -72.09
CA LYS A 388 -63.08 42.96 -71.83
C LYS A 388 -62.06 42.07 -71.12
N ILE A 389 -62.54 41.13 -70.30
CA ILE A 389 -61.76 40.16 -69.53
C ILE A 389 -61.49 38.87 -70.34
N GLY A 390 -62.02 38.77 -71.56
CA GLY A 390 -61.76 37.66 -72.50
C GLY A 390 -62.61 36.41 -72.28
N MET A 391 -63.69 36.48 -71.49
CA MET A 391 -64.51 35.33 -71.07
C MET A 391 -65.81 35.11 -71.86
N GLY A 392 -66.12 35.94 -72.87
CA GLY A 392 -67.28 35.72 -73.75
C GLY A 392 -68.63 35.61 -73.00
N ASP A 393 -69.42 34.59 -73.33
CA ASP A 393 -70.76 34.33 -72.78
C ASP A 393 -70.76 33.38 -71.54
N ASP A 394 -69.61 33.05 -70.95
CA ASP A 394 -69.53 32.21 -69.74
C ASP A 394 -69.82 33.01 -68.46
N ILE A 395 -71.08 33.00 -68.05
CA ILE A 395 -71.59 33.74 -66.88
C ILE A 395 -71.05 33.16 -65.56
N LEU A 396 -71.02 31.83 -65.44
CA LEU A 396 -70.73 31.13 -64.19
C LEU A 396 -69.23 31.13 -63.86
N GLY A 397 -68.37 31.11 -64.90
CA GLY A 397 -66.92 31.20 -64.74
C GLY A 397 -66.44 32.58 -64.28
N PHE A 398 -67.10 33.65 -64.73
CA PHE A 398 -66.74 35.03 -64.39
C PHE A 398 -66.97 35.35 -62.91
N GLU A 399 -68.13 35.01 -62.36
CA GLU A 399 -68.43 35.25 -60.93
C GLU A 399 -67.52 34.42 -60.02
N LYS A 400 -67.28 33.14 -60.37
CA LYS A 400 -66.34 32.29 -59.62
C LYS A 400 -64.92 32.84 -59.64
N LEU A 401 -64.46 33.39 -60.77
CA LEU A 401 -63.14 34.02 -60.85
C LEU A 401 -63.05 35.19 -59.88
N ILE A 402 -64.03 36.09 -59.91
CA ILE A 402 -64.06 37.24 -58.99
C ILE A 402 -64.12 36.79 -57.53
N ASP A 403 -64.92 35.77 -57.21
CA ASP A 403 -65.01 35.21 -55.86
C ASP A 403 -63.72 34.52 -55.37
N HIS A 404 -62.96 33.88 -56.26
CA HIS A 404 -61.71 33.16 -55.92
C HIS A 404 -60.45 34.03 -55.95
N LEU A 405 -60.51 35.25 -56.51
CA LEU A 405 -59.45 36.23 -56.33
C LEU A 405 -59.48 36.71 -54.89
N GLU A 406 -58.42 36.46 -54.11
CA GLU A 406 -58.39 36.72 -52.65
C GLU A 406 -58.27 38.21 -52.32
#